data_AF-A0A7K2MRW7-F1
#
_entry.id   AF-A0A7K2MRW7-F1
#
_cell.length_a   1.000
_cell.length_b   1.000
_cell.length_c   1.000
_cell.angle_alpha   90.00
_cell.angle_beta   90.00
_cell.angle_gamma   90.00
#
_symmetry.space_group_name_H-M   'P 1'
#
loop_
_entity.id
_entity.type
_entity.pdbx_description
1 polymer ?
#
loop_
_entity_poly.entity_id
_entity_poly.type
_entity_poly.pdbx_seq_one_letter_code
_entity_poly.pdbx_strand_id
1 'polypeptide(L)'
;VVGEELLAARKTTLAHLGPDEVDVRFTASGEPWRPAEVPPRVAEGVRAYLRAAGLAYGALDFAEDGDGTWWFLECNQSGQFGFVEVDTGQPIARTIAEWLARPGAADPVETEGPGTVAAG
;
A
#
# COMPACT_ATOMS: atom_id res chain seq x y z
N VAL A 1 -1.52 -0.14 -1.03
CA VAL A 1 -2.22 -1.40 -0.62
C VAL A 1 -3.40 -1.04 0.27
N VAL A 2 -4.52 -1.73 0.11
CA VAL A 2 -5.74 -1.55 0.92
C VAL A 2 -6.25 -2.92 1.34
N GLY A 3 -6.16 -3.25 2.62
CA GLY A 3 -6.34 -4.63 3.11
C GLY A 3 -5.38 -5.58 2.38
N GLU A 4 -5.93 -6.50 1.59
CA GLU A 4 -5.17 -7.49 0.81
C GLU A 4 -4.94 -7.08 -0.65
N GLU A 5 -5.56 -5.98 -1.10
CA GLU A 5 -5.53 -5.50 -2.48
C GLU A 5 -4.28 -4.65 -2.76
N LEU A 6 -3.51 -5.06 -3.77
CA LEU A 6 -2.30 -4.40 -4.21
C LEU A 6 -2.57 -3.64 -5.51
N LEU A 7 -2.57 -2.31 -5.41
CA LEU A 7 -2.67 -1.40 -6.56
C LEU A 7 -1.30 -0.75 -6.75
N ALA A 8 -0.51 -1.28 -7.66
CA ALA A 8 0.85 -0.82 -7.90
C ALA A 8 0.94 -0.02 -9.18
N ALA A 9 1.82 0.97 -9.16
CA ALA A 9 2.16 1.75 -10.33
C ALA A 9 3.67 1.95 -10.39
N ARG A 10 4.18 2.14 -11.60
CA ARG A 10 5.57 2.46 -11.86
C ARG A 10 5.66 3.75 -12.68
N LYS A 11 6.76 4.45 -12.52
CA LYS A 11 7.15 5.58 -13.36
C LYS A 11 8.63 5.44 -13.66
N THR A 12 8.98 5.49 -14.94
CA THR A 12 10.38 5.43 -15.35
C THR A 12 11.03 6.75 -15.00
N THR A 13 12.04 6.72 -14.15
CA THR A 13 12.95 7.86 -13.99
C THR A 13 13.88 7.87 -15.18
N LEU A 14 13.61 8.73 -16.18
CA LEU A 14 14.58 9.00 -17.23
C LEU A 14 15.81 9.65 -16.59
N ALA A 15 16.93 8.94 -16.59
CA ALA A 15 18.24 9.50 -16.29
C ALA A 15 18.67 10.43 -17.44
N HIS A 16 17.95 11.53 -17.65
CA HIS A 16 18.32 12.62 -18.56
C HIS A 16 18.36 13.96 -17.84
N LEU A 17 18.58 13.92 -16.52
CA LEU A 17 18.92 15.09 -15.76
C LEU A 17 20.37 15.43 -16.13
N GLY A 18 20.58 16.59 -16.76
CA GLY A 18 21.92 17.15 -16.85
C GLY A 18 22.54 17.28 -15.46
N PRO A 19 23.87 17.45 -15.34
CA PRO A 19 24.58 17.50 -14.05
C PRO A 19 24.02 18.54 -13.04
N ASP A 20 23.18 19.47 -13.50
CA ASP A 20 22.59 20.55 -12.70
C ASP A 20 21.17 20.26 -12.20
N GLU A 21 20.55 19.14 -12.57
CA GLU A 21 19.15 18.84 -12.22
C GLU A 21 19.07 17.63 -11.28
N VAL A 22 19.60 17.79 -10.07
CA VAL A 22 19.76 16.69 -9.10
C VAL A 22 18.46 16.40 -8.32
N ASP A 23 17.51 17.34 -8.30
CA ASP A 23 16.31 17.28 -7.44
C ASP A 23 15.02 17.09 -8.24
N VAL A 24 14.54 15.85 -8.23
CA VAL A 24 13.31 15.40 -8.91
C VAL A 24 12.04 16.11 -8.46
N ARG A 25 12.07 16.82 -7.31
CA ARG A 25 10.93 17.66 -6.86
C ARG A 25 10.72 18.88 -7.74
N PHE A 26 11.76 19.33 -8.42
CA PHE A 26 11.74 20.48 -9.33
C PHE A 26 11.77 20.06 -10.80
N THR A 27 12.10 18.81 -11.09
CA THR A 27 12.03 18.26 -12.43
C THR A 27 10.60 17.83 -12.76
N ALA A 28 9.98 18.48 -13.74
CA ALA A 28 8.75 17.97 -14.34
C ALA A 28 9.08 16.67 -15.10
N SER A 29 9.07 15.54 -14.42
CA SER A 29 9.10 14.24 -15.07
C SER A 29 7.77 14.07 -15.82
N GLY A 30 7.77 14.38 -17.11
CA GLY A 30 6.58 14.40 -17.97
C GLY A 30 5.92 13.04 -18.21
N GLU A 31 6.48 11.94 -17.69
CA GLU A 31 5.87 10.62 -17.82
C GLU A 31 4.80 10.39 -16.74
N PRO A 32 3.58 9.98 -17.11
CA PRO A 32 2.56 9.60 -16.15
C PRO A 32 2.91 8.28 -15.47
N TRP A 33 2.36 8.05 -14.28
CA TRP A 33 2.38 6.72 -13.67
C TRP A 33 1.64 5.71 -14.55
N ARG A 34 2.09 4.46 -14.53
CA ARG A 34 1.45 3.35 -15.24
C ARG A 34 1.19 2.19 -14.29
N PRO A 35 0.10 1.44 -14.44
CA PRO A 35 -0.12 0.21 -13.67
C PRO A 35 1.09 -0.72 -13.76
N ALA A 36 1.41 -1.39 -12.65
CA ALA A 36 2.48 -2.37 -12.59
C ALA A 36 1.97 -3.66 -11.95
N GLU A 37 2.40 -4.79 -12.49
CA GLU A 37 2.22 -6.08 -11.82
C GLU A 37 3.25 -6.20 -10.69
N VAL A 38 2.79 -6.64 -9.52
CA VAL A 38 3.65 -6.83 -8.35
C VAL A 38 4.24 -8.25 -8.40
N PRO A 39 5.57 -8.41 -8.34
CA PRO A 39 6.18 -9.73 -8.26
C PRO A 39 5.64 -10.52 -7.05
N PRO A 40 5.35 -11.83 -7.17
CA PRO A 40 4.70 -12.61 -6.11
C PRO A 40 5.37 -12.51 -4.74
N ARG A 41 6.71 -12.59 -4.70
CA ARG A 41 7.49 -12.46 -3.47
C ARG A 41 7.35 -11.08 -2.81
N VAL A 42 7.25 -10.02 -3.62
CA VAL A 42 7.01 -8.66 -3.11
C VAL A 42 5.60 -8.56 -2.55
N ALA A 43 4.60 -9.09 -3.28
CA ALA A 43 3.22 -9.10 -2.82
C ALA A 43 3.04 -9.80 -1.46
N GLU A 44 3.70 -10.96 -1.27
CA GLU A 44 3.73 -11.67 0.01
C GLU A 44 4.37 -10.83 1.12
N GLY A 45 5.52 -10.22 0.83
CA GLY A 45 6.24 -9.35 1.77
C GLY A 45 5.43 -8.14 2.20
N VAL A 46 4.77 -7.45 1.26
CA VAL A 46 3.92 -6.28 1.54
C VAL A 46 2.75 -6.66 2.45
N ARG A 47 2.06 -7.76 2.16
CA ARG A 47 0.95 -8.24 3.00
C ARG A 47 1.41 -8.64 4.39
N ALA A 48 2.55 -9.34 4.48
CA ALA A 48 3.14 -9.71 5.77
C ALA A 48 3.52 -8.46 6.60
N TYR A 49 4.11 -7.44 5.96
CA TYR A 49 4.43 -6.17 6.59
C TYR A 49 3.18 -5.50 7.18
N LEU A 50 2.11 -5.35 6.38
CA LEU A 50 0.89 -4.69 6.86
C LEU A 50 0.23 -5.42 8.03
N ARG A 51 0.18 -6.76 7.97
CA ARG A 51 -0.31 -7.57 9.10
C ARG A 51 0.52 -7.37 10.36
N ALA A 52 1.85 -7.40 10.23
CA ALA A 52 2.74 -7.21 11.38
C ALA A 52 2.65 -5.79 11.97
N ALA A 53 2.41 -4.79 11.13
CA ALA A 53 2.26 -3.39 11.53
C ALA A 53 0.83 -3.01 11.99
N GLY A 54 -0.15 -3.91 11.84
CA GLY A 54 -1.56 -3.62 12.15
C GLY A 54 -2.17 -2.58 11.22
N LEU A 55 -1.70 -2.46 9.98
CA LEU A 55 -2.13 -1.45 9.02
C LEU A 55 -3.18 -2.01 8.07
N ALA A 56 -4.28 -1.27 7.91
CA ALA A 56 -5.28 -1.50 6.86
C ALA A 56 -4.89 -0.88 5.51
N TYR A 57 -4.05 0.15 5.53
CA TYR A 57 -3.61 0.90 4.37
C TYR A 57 -2.13 1.27 4.51
N GLY A 58 -1.44 1.30 3.37
CA GLY A 58 -0.12 1.88 3.23
C GLY A 58 0.17 2.26 1.79
N ALA A 59 0.82 3.40 1.59
CA ALA A 59 1.56 3.70 0.37
C ALA A 59 2.99 3.20 0.57
N LEU A 60 3.45 2.28 -0.30
CA LEU A 60 4.78 1.70 -0.19
C LEU A 60 5.59 2.10 -1.40
N ASP A 61 6.79 2.59 -1.14
CA ASP A 61 7.72 3.04 -2.16
C ASP A 61 8.80 1.98 -2.40
N PHE A 62 9.06 1.73 -3.68
CA PHE A 62 10.09 0.82 -4.15
C PHE A 62 10.93 1.50 -5.22
N ALA A 63 12.24 1.21 -5.22
CA ALA A 63 13.09 1.45 -6.38
C ALA A 63 13.26 0.14 -7.16
N GLU A 64 13.10 0.17 -8.48
CA GLU A 64 13.37 -0.95 -9.38
C GLU A 64 14.74 -0.72 -10.03
N ASP A 65 15.67 -1.69 -9.90
CA ASP A 65 16.97 -1.61 -10.57
C ASP A 65 16.92 -2.15 -12.02
N GLY A 66 18.06 -2.08 -12.72
CA GLY A 66 18.16 -2.51 -14.12
C GLY A 66 17.90 -4.00 -14.36
N ASP A 67 17.96 -4.82 -13.31
CA ASP A 67 17.67 -6.25 -13.35
C ASP A 67 16.21 -6.57 -12.98
N GLY A 68 15.39 -5.54 -12.69
CA GLY A 68 14.00 -5.67 -12.27
C GLY A 68 13.83 -6.02 -10.79
N THR A 69 14.88 -5.87 -9.96
CA THR A 69 14.78 -6.12 -8.52
C THR A 69 14.15 -4.91 -7.84
N TRP A 70 13.14 -5.16 -7.01
CA TRP A 70 12.45 -4.14 -6.23
C TRP A 70 13.06 -4.00 -4.85
N TRP A 71 13.59 -2.82 -4.55
CA TRP A 71 14.18 -2.43 -3.28
C TRP A 71 13.16 -1.62 -2.47
N PHE A 72 12.73 -2.15 -1.32
CA PHE A 72 11.80 -1.46 -0.42
C PHE A 72 12.48 -0.22 0.18
N LEU A 73 11.79 0.92 0.14
CA LEU A 73 12.28 2.19 0.68
C LEU A 73 11.52 2.57 1.95
N GLU A 74 10.20 2.76 1.84
CA GLU A 74 9.35 3.15 2.96
C GLU A 74 7.91 2.66 2.83
N CYS A 75 7.18 2.75 3.95
CA CYS A 75 5.74 2.61 4.00
C CYS A 75 5.15 3.80 4.76
N ASN A 76 4.32 4.59 4.08
CA ASN A 76 3.58 5.71 4.66
C ASN A 76 2.10 5.34 4.84
N GLN A 77 1.67 5.18 6.09
CA GLN A 77 0.29 4.86 6.48
C GLN A 77 -0.74 5.97 6.14
N SER A 78 -0.26 7.14 5.74
CA SER A 78 -1.06 8.29 5.32
C SER A 78 -0.65 8.84 3.96
N GLY A 79 0.09 8.04 3.18
CA GLY A 79 0.62 8.46 1.88
C GLY A 79 -0.50 8.81 0.90
N GLN A 80 -0.27 9.88 0.13
CA GLN A 80 -1.21 10.31 -0.90
C GLN A 80 -1.21 9.32 -2.07
N PHE A 81 -2.38 9.07 -2.65
CA PHE A 81 -2.56 8.15 -3.78
C PHE A 81 -3.22 8.80 -4.99
N GLY A 82 -3.79 10.00 -4.85
CA GLY A 82 -4.66 10.60 -5.86
C GLY A 82 -3.99 10.80 -7.23
N PHE A 83 -2.70 11.15 -7.24
CA PHE A 83 -1.94 11.28 -8.48
C PHE A 83 -1.78 9.95 -9.22
N VAL A 84 -1.60 8.84 -8.50
CA VAL A 84 -1.53 7.49 -9.12
C VAL A 84 -2.88 7.10 -9.70
N GLU A 85 -3.98 7.33 -8.96
CA GLU A 85 -5.33 7.02 -9.42
C GLU A 85 -5.67 7.80 -10.71
N VAL A 86 -5.34 9.09 -10.76
CA VAL A 86 -5.56 9.93 -11.95
C VAL A 86 -4.78 9.41 -13.16
N ASP A 87 -3.48 9.13 -12.98
CA ASP A 87 -2.61 8.72 -14.10
C ASP A 87 -2.92 7.30 -14.60
N THR A 88 -3.28 6.39 -13.68
CA THR A 88 -3.41 4.96 -13.99
C THR A 88 -4.85 4.49 -14.19
N GLY A 89 -5.84 5.26 -13.72
CA GLY A 89 -7.25 4.85 -13.67
C GLY A 89 -7.54 3.75 -12.65
N GLN A 90 -6.57 3.39 -11.79
CA GLN A 90 -6.77 2.38 -10.75
C GLN A 90 -7.77 2.87 -9.69
N PRO A 91 -8.70 2.01 -9.22
CA PRO A 91 -9.81 2.44 -8.36
C PRO A 91 -9.41 2.55 -6.87
N ILE A 92 -8.28 3.19 -6.54
CA ILE A 92 -7.71 3.23 -5.18
C ILE A 92 -8.71 3.81 -4.17
N ALA A 93 -9.32 4.97 -4.47
CA ALA A 93 -10.32 5.61 -3.61
C ALA A 93 -11.54 4.70 -3.39
N ARG A 94 -12.00 4.04 -4.45
CA ARG A 94 -13.10 3.08 -4.36
C ARG A 94 -12.71 1.89 -3.49
N THR A 95 -11.52 1.32 -3.67
CA THR A 95 -11.05 0.19 -2.85
C THR A 95 -10.97 0.57 -1.37
N ILE A 96 -10.53 1.79 -1.04
CA ILE A 96 -10.54 2.30 0.34
C ILE A 96 -11.97 2.42 0.86
N ALA A 97 -12.88 3.03 0.10
CA ALA A 97 -14.28 3.18 0.49
C ALA A 97 -14.97 1.82 0.71
N GLU A 98 -14.73 0.87 -0.19
CA GLU A 98 -15.23 -0.50 -0.07
C GLU A 98 -14.65 -1.22 1.15
N TRP A 99 -13.37 -1.02 1.48
CA TRP A 99 -12.77 -1.58 2.68
C TRP A 99 -13.41 -1.01 3.96
N LEU A 100 -13.61 0.30 4.02
CA LEU A 100 -14.25 0.99 5.15
C LEU A 100 -15.73 0.63 5.31
N ALA A 101 -16.43 0.33 4.21
CA ALA A 101 -17.84 -0.03 4.23
C ALA A 101 -18.09 -1.49 4.69
N ARG A 102 -17.04 -2.31 4.85
CA ARG A 102 -17.20 -3.69 5.34
C ARG A 102 -17.68 -3.66 6.79
N PRO A 103 -18.62 -4.55 7.16
CA PRO A 103 -18.91 -4.78 8.56
C PRO A 103 -17.62 -5.15 9.28
N GLY A 104 -17.34 -4.52 10.43
CA GLY A 104 -16.22 -4.94 11.27
C GLY A 104 -16.37 -6.43 11.59
N ALA A 105 -15.23 -7.13 11.73
CA ALA A 105 -15.27 -8.44 12.37
C ALA A 105 -16.00 -8.24 13.71
N ALA A 106 -17.10 -8.97 13.92
CA ALA A 106 -17.77 -8.91 15.21
C ALA A 106 -16.71 -9.20 16.28
N ASP A 107 -16.63 -8.35 17.30
CA ASP A 107 -15.85 -8.68 18.47
C ASP A 107 -16.28 -10.09 18.90
N PRO A 108 -15.34 -11.01 19.20
CA PRO A 108 -15.70 -12.29 19.75
C PRO A 108 -16.60 -12.02 20.94
N VAL A 109 -17.86 -12.45 20.87
CA VAL A 109 -18.76 -12.38 22.02
C VAL A 109 -18.04 -13.12 23.14
N GLU A 110 -17.58 -12.39 24.15
CA GLU A 110 -17.10 -13.00 25.38
C GLU A 110 -18.27 -13.83 25.90
N THR A 111 -18.15 -15.15 25.76
CA THR A 111 -19.09 -16.07 26.38
C THR A 111 -18.77 -16.00 27.86
N GLU A 112 -19.57 -15.23 28.61
CA GLU A 112 -19.58 -15.32 30.06
C GLU A 112 -19.71 -16.79 30.44
N GLY A 113 -18.64 -17.35 31.02
CA GLY A 113 -18.64 -18.71 31.55
C GLY A 113 -19.73 -18.84 32.62
N PRO A 114 -20.28 -20.04 32.85
CA PRO A 114 -21.37 -20.23 33.80
C PRO A 114 -20.91 -19.78 35.19
N GLY A 115 -21.59 -18.77 35.72
CA GLY A 115 -21.36 -18.24 37.06
C GLY A 115 -21.37 -19.37 38.09
N THR A 116 -20.24 -19.57 38.76
CA THR A 116 -20.19 -20.46 39.93
C THR A 116 -20.93 -19.76 41.07
N VAL A 117 -22.17 -20.17 41.31
CA VAL A 117 -22.83 -19.94 42.60
C VAL A 117 -22.20 -20.89 43.62
N ALA A 118 -21.30 -20.36 44.44
CA ALA A 118 -20.86 -21.04 45.65
C ALA A 118 -22.01 -20.96 46.68
N ALA A 119 -22.64 -22.10 46.94
CA ALA A 119 -23.45 -22.32 48.13
C ALA A 119 -22.56 -23.03 49.17
N GLY A 120 -22.50 -22.51 50.39
CA GLY A 120 -21.81 -23.12 51.53
C GLY A 120 -21.27 -22.11 52.51
#